data_AF-F6XLX7-F1
#
_entry.id   AF-F6XLX7-F1
#
_cell.length_a   1.000
_cell.length_b   1.000
_cell.length_c   1.000
_cell.angle_alpha   90.00
_cell.angle_beta   90.00
_cell.angle_gamma   90.00
#
_symmetry.space_group_name_H-M   'P 1'
#
loop_
_entity.id
_entity.type
_entity.pdbx_description
1 polymer ?
#
loop_
_entity_poly.entity_id
_entity_poly.type
_entity_poly.pdbx_seq_one_letter_code
_entity_poly.pdbx_strand_id
1 'polypeptide(L)'
;MQKNSKRNSHPVDKESCTDRKKESQKDFVEVLPPEVTFEIFSKLDIQSLCKAAMTCKRWNQAIEKSDYLWKHHCLTRRAICQKEIDGDRGNGYSWRVTLLRNYWMSKVKYEWLSGKYSNISSPFSLPKRCICPMDADSWGEILEAEMKRKRTDS
;
A
#
# COMPACT_ATOMS: atom_id res chain seq x y z
N MET A 1 42.65 56.10 41.15
CA MET A 1 42.58 54.92 42.05
C MET A 1 41.14 54.44 42.09
N GLN A 2 40.97 53.12 41.98
CA GLN A 2 39.75 52.39 41.61
C GLN A 2 38.61 52.52 42.63
N LYS A 3 37.37 52.57 42.13
CA LYS A 3 36.17 52.11 42.84
C LYS A 3 35.35 51.27 41.86
N ASN A 4 35.49 49.94 41.96
CA ASN A 4 34.74 48.98 41.17
C ASN A 4 33.30 48.90 41.66
N SER A 5 32.38 49.16 40.72
CA SER A 5 30.93 48.99 40.90
C SER A 5 30.57 47.51 40.82
N LYS A 6 29.86 47.02 41.85
CA LYS A 6 29.29 45.68 41.92
C LYS A 6 28.27 45.48 40.78
N ARG A 7 28.56 44.58 39.86
CA ARG A 7 27.52 43.90 39.06
C ARG A 7 27.46 42.44 39.47
N ASN A 8 26.37 42.16 40.18
CA ASN A 8 25.87 40.85 40.50
C ASN A 8 25.40 40.18 39.21
N SER A 9 26.09 39.12 38.76
CA SER A 9 25.55 38.20 37.77
C SER A 9 25.63 36.81 38.38
N HIS A 10 24.47 36.30 38.78
CA HIS A 10 24.27 34.94 39.24
C HIS A 10 24.80 33.94 38.18
N PRO A 11 25.42 32.83 38.60
CA PRO A 11 25.69 31.73 37.70
C PRO A 11 24.36 31.12 37.31
N VAL A 12 24.04 31.12 36.02
CA VAL A 12 22.91 30.34 35.50
C VAL A 12 23.32 28.88 35.65
N ASP A 13 22.68 28.24 36.62
CA ASP A 13 22.87 26.85 36.97
C ASP A 13 22.74 25.94 35.74
N LYS A 14 23.74 25.07 35.60
CA LYS A 14 23.64 23.85 34.83
C LYS A 14 22.60 22.95 35.50
N GLU A 15 21.33 23.11 35.14
CA GLU A 15 20.35 22.06 35.38
C GLU A 15 20.38 21.04 34.26
N SER A 16 21.10 19.97 34.60
CA SER A 16 20.99 18.63 34.06
C SER A 16 19.54 18.11 34.03
N CYS A 17 19.30 17.19 33.10
CA CYS A 17 18.22 16.20 33.11
C CYS A 17 16.82 16.68 32.70
N THR A 18 16.46 16.44 31.45
CA THR A 18 15.76 15.17 31.18
C THR A 18 16.33 14.58 29.90
N ASP A 19 17.26 13.65 30.07
CA ASP A 19 17.38 12.54 29.14
C ASP A 19 16.02 11.81 29.23
N ARG A 20 15.03 12.32 28.49
CA ARG A 20 13.93 11.47 28.08
C ARG A 20 14.62 10.44 27.21
N LYS A 21 15.06 9.34 27.85
CA LYS A 21 15.20 8.04 27.20
C LYS A 21 13.93 7.94 26.39
N LYS A 22 14.04 8.27 25.09
CA LYS A 22 13.15 7.69 24.10
C LYS A 22 13.34 6.23 24.40
N GLU A 23 12.36 5.62 25.06
CA GLU A 23 12.10 4.21 24.81
C GLU A 23 12.04 4.15 23.30
N SER A 24 13.15 3.73 22.71
CA SER A 24 13.20 3.40 21.31
C SER A 24 12.22 2.26 21.23
N GLN A 25 10.98 2.57 20.88
CA GLN A 25 10.00 1.56 20.52
C GLN A 25 10.70 0.70 19.49
N LYS A 26 11.12 -0.49 19.93
CA LYS A 26 11.89 -1.38 19.09
C LYS A 26 10.98 -1.73 17.93
N ASP A 27 11.43 -1.42 16.71
CA ASP A 27 10.60 -1.65 15.53
C ASP A 27 10.37 -3.16 15.42
N PHE A 28 9.09 -3.54 15.27
CA PHE A 28 8.63 -4.92 15.35
C PHE A 28 9.35 -5.85 14.38
N VAL A 29 9.85 -5.35 13.25
CA VAL A 29 10.60 -6.14 12.27
C VAL A 29 11.93 -6.68 12.84
N GLU A 30 12.46 -6.09 13.91
CA GLU A 30 13.63 -6.62 14.65
C GLU A 30 13.25 -7.63 15.73
N VAL A 31 12.06 -7.48 16.29
CA VAL A 31 11.67 -8.21 17.51
C VAL A 31 10.90 -9.47 17.16
N LEU A 32 10.10 -9.42 16.11
CA LEU A 32 9.23 -10.51 15.70
C LEU A 32 9.94 -11.44 14.71
N PRO A 33 9.63 -12.75 14.75
CA PRO A 33 10.06 -13.67 13.71
C PRO A 33 9.62 -13.21 12.31
N PRO A 34 10.37 -13.57 11.25
CA PRO A 34 10.02 -13.20 9.87
C PRO A 34 8.60 -13.58 9.49
N GLU A 35 8.12 -14.75 9.91
CA GLU A 35 6.78 -15.26 9.59
C GLU A 35 5.68 -14.34 10.13
N VAL A 36 5.83 -13.89 11.37
CA VAL A 36 4.87 -12.98 12.02
C VAL A 36 4.94 -11.59 11.37
N THR A 37 6.15 -11.13 11.07
CA THR A 37 6.36 -9.87 10.33
C THR A 37 5.67 -9.91 8.96
N PHE A 38 5.79 -11.02 8.22
CA PHE A 38 5.13 -11.20 6.93
C PHE A 38 3.62 -11.26 7.06
N GLU A 39 3.09 -11.92 8.10
CA GLU A 39 1.66 -11.97 8.34
C GLU A 39 1.08 -10.58 8.65
N ILE A 40 1.82 -9.73 9.37
CA ILE A 40 1.42 -8.33 9.60
C ILE A 40 1.37 -7.58 8.27
N PHE A 41 2.41 -7.68 7.44
CA PHE A 41 2.45 -7.00 6.15
C PHE A 41 1.41 -7.56 5.15
N SER A 42 1.05 -8.84 5.23
CA SER A 42 0.06 -9.47 4.35
C SER A 42 -1.37 -8.93 4.56
N LYS A 43 -1.66 -8.36 5.74
CA LYS A 43 -2.93 -7.69 6.03
C LYS A 43 -3.06 -6.31 5.40
N LEU A 44 -1.96 -5.70 4.96
CA LEU A 44 -2.01 -4.38 4.34
C LEU A 44 -2.54 -4.48 2.91
N ASP A 45 -3.35 -3.50 2.51
CA ASP A 45 -3.64 -3.33 1.09
C ASP A 45 -2.35 -2.86 0.37
N ILE A 46 -2.29 -3.06 -0.95
CA ILE A 46 -1.08 -2.77 -1.73
C ILE A 46 -0.63 -1.30 -1.58
N GLN A 47 -1.55 -0.34 -1.42
CA GLN A 47 -1.16 1.06 -1.22
C GLN A 47 -0.48 1.25 0.14
N SER A 48 -1.05 0.70 1.20
CA SER A 48 -0.45 0.76 2.53
C SER A 48 0.85 -0.03 2.59
N LEU A 49 0.96 -1.14 1.87
CA LEU A 49 2.20 -1.91 1.76
C LEU A 49 3.31 -1.12 1.06
N CYS A 50 3.01 -0.41 -0.03
CA CYS A 50 3.96 0.49 -0.67
C CYS A 50 4.40 1.62 0.26
N LYS A 51 3.46 2.22 1.02
CA LYS A 51 3.81 3.24 2.03
C LYS A 51 4.69 2.65 3.13
N ALA A 52 4.39 1.45 3.61
CA ALA A 52 5.19 0.71 4.59
C ALA A 52 6.61 0.44 4.06
N ALA A 53 6.76 0.06 2.79
CA ALA A 53 8.07 -0.13 2.17
C ALA A 53 8.89 1.16 2.03
N MET A 54 8.28 2.34 2.21
CA MET A 54 8.95 3.64 2.16
C MET A 54 9.27 4.22 3.53
N THR A 55 8.87 3.58 4.64
CA THR A 55 9.06 4.14 5.99
C THR A 55 10.52 4.09 6.44
N CYS A 56 11.19 2.95 6.26
CA CYS A 56 12.60 2.77 6.60
C CYS A 56 13.25 1.66 5.77
N LYS A 57 14.59 1.63 5.73
CA LYS A 57 15.35 0.62 4.98
C LYS A 57 15.03 -0.81 5.41
N ARG A 58 14.75 -1.02 6.69
CA ARG A 58 14.49 -2.35 7.23
C ARG A 58 13.14 -2.89 6.77
N TRP A 59 12.09 -2.08 6.85
CA TRP A 59 10.77 -2.42 6.32
C TRP A 59 10.82 -2.64 4.82
N ASN A 60 11.53 -1.76 4.10
CA ASN A 60 11.77 -1.93 2.67
C ASN A 60 12.38 -3.31 2.38
N GLN A 61 13.44 -3.70 3.09
CA GLN A 61 14.08 -5.01 2.88
C GLN A 61 13.16 -6.19 3.24
N ALA A 62 12.41 -6.10 4.34
CA ALA A 62 11.47 -7.14 4.75
C ALA A 62 10.34 -7.34 3.72
N ILE A 63 9.84 -6.25 3.15
CA ILE A 63 8.75 -6.26 2.16
C ILE A 63 9.28 -6.66 0.78
N GLU A 64 10.34 -6.02 0.29
CA GLU A 64 10.84 -6.23 -1.07
C GLU A 64 11.41 -7.62 -1.30
N LYS A 65 12.06 -8.23 -0.30
CA LYS A 65 12.66 -9.56 -0.43
C LYS A 65 11.67 -10.71 -0.21
N SER A 66 10.46 -10.42 0.27
CA SER A 66 9.46 -11.45 0.55
C SER A 66 8.66 -11.80 -0.70
N ASP A 67 9.15 -12.76 -1.48
CA ASP A 67 8.44 -13.24 -2.68
C ASP A 67 7.06 -13.84 -2.34
N TYR A 68 6.96 -14.48 -1.16
CA TYR A 68 5.70 -15.01 -0.63
C TYR A 68 4.63 -13.92 -0.45
N LEU A 69 5.00 -12.77 0.10
CA LEU A 69 4.10 -11.65 0.32
C LEU A 69 3.54 -11.12 -1.01
N TRP A 70 4.41 -10.92 -2.01
CA TRP A 70 3.99 -10.48 -3.34
C TRP A 70 3.12 -11.51 -4.03
N LYS A 71 3.47 -12.79 -3.92
CA LYS A 71 2.68 -13.92 -4.44
C LYS A 71 1.28 -13.94 -3.83
N HIS A 72 1.14 -13.78 -2.52
CA HIS A 72 -0.15 -13.74 -1.82
C HIS A 72 -1.07 -12.65 -2.39
N HIS A 73 -0.55 -11.43 -2.57
CA HIS A 73 -1.32 -10.33 -3.15
C HIS A 73 -1.68 -10.57 -4.64
N CYS A 74 -0.76 -11.15 -5.42
CA CYS A 74 -1.05 -11.55 -6.80
C CYS A 74 -2.18 -12.57 -6.85
N LEU A 75 -2.12 -13.63 -6.06
CA LEU A 75 -3.13 -14.69 -6.06
C LEU A 75 -4.51 -14.17 -5.66
N THR A 76 -4.57 -13.24 -4.71
CA THR A 76 -5.83 -12.57 -4.33
C THR A 76 -6.45 -11.79 -5.50
N ARG A 77 -5.64 -11.24 -6.41
CA ARG A 77 -6.11 -10.51 -7.61
C ARG A 77 -6.26 -11.39 -8.84
N ARG A 78 -5.67 -12.58 -8.85
CA ARG A 78 -5.71 -13.54 -9.96
C ARG A 78 -7.13 -14.00 -10.30
N ALA A 79 -8.05 -14.00 -9.33
CA ALA A 79 -9.46 -14.25 -9.59
C ALA A 79 -10.11 -13.25 -10.57
N ILE A 80 -9.49 -12.08 -10.77
CA ILE A 80 -10.02 -10.97 -11.58
C ILE A 80 -9.19 -10.76 -12.84
N CYS A 81 -7.87 -10.83 -12.71
CA CYS A 81 -6.90 -10.60 -13.78
C CYS A 81 -6.06 -11.86 -14.02
N GLN A 82 -6.73 -13.00 -14.26
CA GLN A 82 -6.04 -14.28 -14.43
C GLN A 82 -5.11 -14.25 -15.64
N LYS A 83 -5.62 -13.80 -16.79
CA LYS A 83 -4.89 -13.72 -18.07
C LYS A 83 -3.60 -12.92 -17.93
N GLU A 84 -3.64 -11.77 -17.27
CA GLU A 84 -2.50 -10.88 -17.21
C GLU A 84 -1.49 -11.32 -16.16
N ILE A 85 -1.95 -11.85 -15.02
CA ILE A 85 -1.05 -12.43 -14.02
C ILE A 85 -0.36 -13.67 -14.60
N ASP A 86 -1.11 -14.62 -15.17
CA ASP A 86 -0.54 -15.86 -15.71
C ASP A 86 0.38 -15.58 -16.90
N GLY A 87 0.05 -14.60 -17.75
CA GLY A 87 0.91 -14.13 -18.83
C GLY A 87 2.25 -13.57 -18.33
N ASP A 88 2.22 -12.68 -17.33
CA ASP A 88 3.46 -12.15 -16.74
C ASP A 88 4.28 -13.25 -16.05
N ARG A 89 3.63 -14.23 -15.40
CA ARG A 89 4.32 -15.40 -14.83
C ARG A 89 4.97 -16.26 -15.90
N GLY A 90 4.29 -16.51 -17.02
CA GLY A 90 4.82 -17.24 -18.17
C GLY A 90 6.02 -16.54 -18.82
N ASN A 91 6.04 -15.21 -18.79
CA ASN A 91 7.15 -14.37 -19.28
C ASN A 91 8.33 -14.28 -18.29
N GLY A 92 8.27 -14.95 -17.14
CA GLY A 92 9.38 -15.01 -16.18
C GLY A 92 9.52 -13.79 -15.27
N TYR A 93 8.53 -12.90 -15.20
CA TYR A 93 8.56 -11.79 -14.25
C TYR A 93 8.49 -12.28 -12.79
N SER A 94 9.06 -11.54 -11.84
CA SER A 94 8.90 -11.83 -10.40
C SER A 94 7.50 -11.47 -9.91
N TRP A 95 7.03 -12.05 -8.80
CA TRP A 95 5.69 -11.75 -8.27
C TRP A 95 5.49 -10.27 -7.97
N ARG A 96 6.54 -9.59 -7.47
CA ARG A 96 6.52 -8.15 -7.27
C ARG A 96 6.27 -7.39 -8.58
N VAL A 97 7.03 -7.72 -9.62
CA VAL A 97 6.92 -7.04 -10.91
C VAL A 97 5.55 -7.31 -11.54
N THR A 98 5.08 -8.56 -11.51
CA THR A 98 3.73 -8.95 -11.95
C THR A 98 2.66 -8.14 -11.22
N LEU A 99 2.74 -8.02 -9.88
CA LEU A 99 1.74 -7.28 -9.13
C LEU A 99 1.73 -5.79 -9.51
N LEU A 100 2.90 -5.15 -9.58
CA LEU A 100 3.00 -3.72 -9.87
C LEU A 100 2.51 -3.37 -11.26
N ARG A 101 2.83 -4.20 -12.27
CA ARG A 101 2.37 -4.02 -13.66
C ARG A 101 0.85 -4.11 -13.77
N ASN A 102 0.24 -5.04 -13.04
CA ASN A 102 -1.19 -5.32 -13.13
C ASN A 102 -2.03 -4.60 -12.06
N TYR A 103 -1.42 -3.89 -11.12
CA TYR A 103 -2.11 -3.32 -9.96
C TYR A 103 -3.25 -2.38 -10.36
N TRP A 104 -2.95 -1.42 -11.24
CA TRP A 104 -3.91 -0.40 -11.63
C TRP A 104 -5.13 -1.01 -12.34
N MET A 105 -4.85 -1.86 -13.34
CA MET A 105 -5.87 -2.57 -14.09
C MET A 105 -6.69 -3.51 -13.21
N SER A 106 -6.06 -4.30 -12.34
CA SER A 106 -6.75 -5.18 -11.38
C SER A 106 -7.65 -4.39 -10.44
N LYS A 107 -7.22 -3.21 -9.99
CA LYS A 107 -8.02 -2.34 -9.12
C LYS A 107 -9.24 -1.81 -9.86
N VAL A 108 -9.06 -1.28 -11.07
CA VAL A 108 -10.17 -0.74 -11.88
C VAL A 108 -11.18 -1.85 -12.20
N LYS A 109 -10.70 -3.00 -12.71
CA LYS A 109 -11.55 -4.16 -13.02
C LYS A 109 -12.31 -4.66 -11.78
N TYR A 110 -11.65 -4.75 -10.63
CA TYR A 110 -12.31 -5.10 -9.36
C TYR A 110 -13.42 -4.11 -9.00
N GLU A 111 -13.17 -2.81 -9.05
CA GLU A 111 -14.15 -1.80 -8.68
C GLU A 111 -15.41 -1.89 -9.57
N TRP A 112 -15.24 -2.05 -10.89
CA TRP A 112 -16.36 -2.30 -11.80
C TRP A 112 -17.09 -3.62 -11.51
N LEU A 113 -16.36 -4.71 -11.27
CA LEU A 113 -16.93 -6.02 -11.00
C LEU A 113 -17.58 -6.13 -9.60
N SER A 114 -17.21 -5.25 -8.67
CA SER A 114 -17.86 -5.14 -7.35
C SER A 114 -19.19 -4.39 -7.40
N GLY A 115 -19.54 -3.79 -8.54
CA GLY A 115 -20.75 -2.97 -8.68
C GLY A 115 -20.63 -1.57 -8.08
N LYS A 116 -19.41 -1.13 -7.69
CA LYS A 116 -19.15 0.22 -7.17
C LYS A 116 -19.68 1.33 -8.08
N TYR A 117 -19.79 1.05 -9.37
CA TYR A 117 -20.15 2.00 -10.42
C TYR A 117 -21.52 1.69 -11.08
N SER A 118 -22.32 0.77 -10.53
CA SER A 118 -23.57 0.33 -11.17
C SER A 118 -24.70 1.37 -11.17
N ASN A 119 -24.70 2.28 -10.19
CA ASN A 119 -25.76 3.28 -10.01
C ASN A 119 -25.38 4.69 -10.50
N ILE A 120 -24.48 4.77 -11.46
CA ILE A 120 -24.01 6.03 -12.01
C ILE A 120 -25.04 6.57 -13.01
N SER A 121 -25.67 7.68 -12.65
CA SER A 121 -26.71 8.35 -13.45
C SER A 121 -26.15 9.33 -14.48
N SER A 122 -24.85 9.64 -14.42
CA SER A 122 -24.22 10.60 -15.34
C SER A 122 -22.73 10.31 -15.54
N PRO A 123 -22.19 10.46 -16.76
CA PRO A 123 -20.75 10.33 -17.01
C PRO A 123 -19.88 11.23 -16.13
N PHE A 124 -20.40 12.41 -15.72
CA PHE A 124 -19.67 13.35 -14.87
C PHE A 124 -19.53 12.87 -13.41
N SER A 125 -20.33 11.87 -12.99
CA SER A 125 -20.26 11.29 -11.65
C SER A 125 -19.22 10.17 -11.53
N LEU A 126 -18.60 9.75 -12.64
CA LEU A 126 -17.50 8.80 -12.64
C LEU A 126 -16.22 9.43 -12.09
N PRO A 127 -15.50 8.77 -11.16
CA PRO A 127 -14.19 9.23 -10.73
C PRO A 127 -13.21 9.33 -11.90
N LYS A 128 -12.33 10.35 -11.90
CA LYS A 128 -11.32 10.56 -12.95
C LYS A 128 -10.39 9.36 -13.22
N ARG A 129 -10.32 8.40 -12.30
CA ARG A 129 -9.45 7.22 -12.37
C ARG A 129 -10.24 5.90 -12.36
N CYS A 130 -11.44 5.88 -12.94
CA CYS A 130 -12.26 4.67 -13.07
C CYS A 130 -12.05 3.92 -14.40
N ILE A 131 -11.20 4.42 -15.30
CA ILE A 131 -10.90 3.81 -16.61
C ILE A 131 -9.38 3.60 -16.70
N CYS A 132 -8.97 2.49 -17.30
CA CYS A 132 -7.59 2.25 -17.72
C CYS A 132 -7.56 1.54 -19.08
N PRO A 133 -6.43 1.59 -19.80
CA PRO A 133 -6.27 0.77 -21.00
C PRO A 133 -6.48 -0.71 -20.65
N MET A 134 -7.44 -1.34 -21.31
CA MET A 134 -7.76 -2.78 -21.26
C MET A 134 -8.21 -3.21 -22.65
N ASP A 135 -8.05 -4.49 -22.99
CA ASP A 135 -8.53 -5.04 -24.25
C ASP A 135 -10.06 -5.12 -24.31
N ALA A 136 -10.59 -5.27 -25.52
CA ALA A 136 -12.03 -5.31 -25.76
C ALA A 136 -12.71 -6.44 -24.97
N ASP A 137 -12.07 -7.60 -24.86
CA ASP A 137 -12.60 -8.75 -24.12
C ASP A 137 -12.75 -8.42 -22.63
N SER A 138 -11.72 -7.83 -22.02
CA SER A 138 -11.74 -7.39 -20.61
C SER A 138 -12.84 -6.37 -20.31
N TRP A 139 -13.07 -5.40 -21.20
CA TRP A 139 -14.19 -4.48 -21.07
C TRP A 139 -15.54 -5.16 -21.31
N GLY A 140 -15.59 -6.14 -22.23
CA GLY A 140 -16.76 -6.96 -22.49
C GLY A 140 -17.23 -7.73 -21.25
N GLU A 141 -16.31 -8.37 -20.53
CA GLU A 141 -16.59 -9.06 -19.25
C GLU A 141 -17.22 -8.11 -18.21
N ILE A 142 -16.67 -6.90 -18.07
CA ILE A 142 -17.20 -5.88 -17.16
C ILE A 142 -18.62 -5.48 -17.54
N LEU A 143 -18.86 -5.19 -18.82
CA LEU A 143 -20.16 -4.78 -19.34
C LEU A 143 -21.20 -5.89 -19.19
N GLU A 144 -20.83 -7.15 -19.42
CA GLU A 144 -21.72 -8.29 -19.24
C GLU A 144 -22.11 -8.47 -17.77
N ALA A 145 -21.15 -8.34 -16.85
CA ALA A 145 -21.42 -8.38 -15.42
C ALA A 145 -22.39 -7.26 -14.99
N GLU A 146 -22.23 -6.06 -15.55
CA GLU A 146 -23.11 -4.92 -15.26
C GLU A 146 -24.53 -5.13 -15.81
N MET A 147 -24.68 -5.64 -17.03
CA MET A 147 -25.99 -5.98 -17.59
C MET A 147 -26.73 -7.04 -16.77
N LYS A 148 -26.00 -8.04 -16.23
CA LYS A 148 -26.59 -9.08 -15.38
C LYS A 148 -27.16 -8.51 -14.08
N ARG A 149 -26.49 -7.54 -13.44
CA ARG A 149 -26.98 -6.89 -12.20
C ARG A 149 -28.29 -6.13 -12.43
N LYS A 150 -28.38 -5.36 -13.52
CA LYS A 150 -29.61 -4.61 -13.81
C LYS A 150 -30.84 -5.50 -14.02
N ARG A 151 -30.64 -6.73 -14.53
CA ARG A 151 -31.72 -7.72 -14.70
C ARG A 151 -32.20 -8.32 -13.38
N THR A 152 -31.38 -8.32 -12.33
CA THR A 152 -31.78 -8.85 -11.02
C THR A 152 -32.46 -7.80 -10.14
N ASP A 153 -32.29 -6.52 -10.45
CA ASP A 153 -32.90 -5.40 -9.72
C ASP A 153 -34.25 -4.93 -10.34
N SER A 154 -34.69 -5.57 -11.43
CA SER A 154 -35.98 -5.31 -12.13
C SER A 154 -37.00 -6.40 -11.83
#